data_AF-A0A7D5URA3-F1
#
_entry.id   AF-A0A7D5URA3-F1
#
_cell.length_a   1.000
_cell.length_b   1.000
_cell.length_c   1.000
_cell.angle_alpha   90.00
_cell.angle_beta   90.00
_cell.angle_gamma   90.00
#
_symmetry.space_group_name_H-M   'P 1'
#
loop_
_entity.id
_entity.type
_entity.pdbx_description
1 polymer ?
#
loop_
_entity_poly.entity_id
_entity_poly.type
_entity_poly.pdbx_seq_one_letter_code
_entity_poly.pdbx_strand_id
1 'polypeptide(L)'
;MTATQGRKYRDEPRRLTSSPAGTDMVERVAYILRYLGTMGLNNFDELLCTYYTQNFHEPSFLCNELRPSHHRRLPGVFSSVFRASENWSIWERRGFQEEVSKATEEALLSESWETQSDIHPAVTHMLKAPKSNLPCVASRVSPLKSCITNKLPHLWTLMMTLATSVKPAGNRDASGAVFAAILLLQYGGRMGRKMLLDLVGLCL
;
A
#
# COMPACT_ATOMS: atom_id res chain seq x y z
N MET A 1 -13.35 39.58 56.32
CA MET A 1 -12.76 39.64 54.98
C MET A 1 -12.51 38.22 54.52
N THR A 2 -13.26 37.79 53.52
CA THR A 2 -13.43 36.41 53.03
C THR A 2 -12.65 36.16 51.75
N ALA A 3 -12.19 34.90 51.61
CA ALA A 3 -11.89 34.17 50.37
C ALA A 3 -10.66 34.66 49.55
N THR A 4 -9.87 33.83 48.86
CA THR A 4 -10.15 32.51 48.28
C THR A 4 -8.83 31.77 48.02
N GLN A 5 -8.72 30.53 48.51
CA GLN A 5 -7.63 29.61 48.21
C GLN A 5 -7.87 29.00 46.81
N GLY A 6 -7.09 29.42 45.81
CA GLY A 6 -7.12 28.82 44.47
C GLY A 6 -6.47 27.43 44.45
N ARG A 7 -7.28 26.37 44.50
CA ARG A 7 -6.85 25.00 44.16
C ARG A 7 -6.51 24.95 42.67
N LYS A 8 -5.22 24.89 42.37
CA LYS A 8 -4.70 24.58 41.03
C LYS A 8 -4.85 23.07 40.82
N TYR A 9 -5.93 22.65 40.15
CA TYR A 9 -6.08 21.27 39.66
C TYR A 9 -4.98 21.03 38.62
N ARG A 10 -3.97 20.26 39.01
CA ARG A 10 -2.96 19.71 38.10
C ARG A 10 -3.47 18.31 37.75
N ASP A 11 -4.07 18.16 36.56
CA ASP A 11 -4.33 16.85 35.96
C ASP A 11 -2.98 16.25 35.53
N GLU A 12 -2.30 15.65 36.51
CA GLU A 12 -1.23 14.68 36.24
C GLU A 12 -1.91 13.34 35.98
N PRO A 13 -1.72 12.70 34.81
CA PRO A 13 -2.18 11.34 34.62
C PRO A 13 -1.45 10.47 35.65
N ARG A 14 -2.23 9.87 36.56
CA ARG A 14 -1.72 8.94 37.58
C ARG A 14 -0.84 7.91 36.89
N ARG A 15 0.47 8.02 37.10
CA ARG A 15 1.43 6.98 36.72
C ARG A 15 1.02 5.69 37.43
N LEU A 16 0.43 4.77 36.68
CA LEU A 16 0.33 3.37 37.05
C LEU A 16 1.74 2.76 36.97
N THR A 17 2.58 3.08 37.94
CA THR A 17 3.85 2.38 38.17
C THR A 17 3.57 1.12 38.98
N SER A 18 2.92 0.14 38.37
CA SER A 18 3.12 -1.27 38.71
C SER A 18 3.81 -1.91 37.51
N SER A 19 5.10 -2.21 37.67
CA SER A 19 5.87 -2.93 36.66
C SER A 19 5.24 -4.33 36.45
N PRO A 20 4.67 -4.66 35.27
CA PRO A 20 4.01 -5.94 35.02
C PRO A 20 5.05 -6.97 34.56
N ALA A 21 6.20 -7.03 35.23
CA ALA A 21 7.31 -7.90 34.82
C ALA A 21 7.01 -9.41 35.04
N GLY A 22 5.86 -9.76 35.63
CA GLY A 22 5.42 -11.14 35.86
C GLY A 22 4.01 -11.47 35.37
N THR A 23 3.34 -10.57 34.65
CA THR A 23 1.98 -10.80 34.16
C THR A 23 2.04 -11.36 32.74
N ASP A 24 1.40 -12.51 32.52
CA ASP A 24 1.35 -13.16 31.20
C ASP A 24 0.79 -12.20 30.14
N MET A 25 1.30 -12.28 28.91
CA MET A 25 0.90 -11.36 27.83
C MET A 25 -0.60 -11.43 27.55
N VAL A 26 -1.20 -12.62 27.69
CA VAL A 26 -2.66 -12.82 27.55
C VAL A 26 -3.41 -12.01 28.60
N GLU A 27 -2.97 -12.05 29.85
CA GLU A 27 -3.60 -11.33 30.95
C GLU A 27 -3.44 -9.80 30.78
N ARG A 28 -2.30 -9.33 30.27
CA ARG A 28 -2.08 -7.91 29.94
C ARG A 28 -3.02 -7.44 28.82
N VAL A 29 -3.19 -8.22 27.76
CA VAL A 29 -4.12 -7.90 26.67
C VAL A 29 -5.56 -7.93 27.18
N ALA A 30 -5.95 -8.94 27.95
CA ALA A 30 -7.28 -9.03 28.54
C ALA A 30 -7.60 -7.83 29.44
N TYR A 31 -6.62 -7.35 30.23
CA TYR A 31 -6.78 -6.16 31.05
C TYR A 31 -7.04 -4.91 30.19
N ILE A 32 -6.26 -4.73 29.11
CA ILE A 32 -6.45 -3.61 28.18
C ILE A 32 -7.86 -3.65 27.57
N LEU A 33 -8.31 -4.80 27.08
CA LEU A 33 -9.65 -4.95 26.50
C LEU A 33 -10.76 -4.58 27.49
N ARG A 34 -10.65 -5.03 28.75
CA ARG A 34 -11.60 -4.66 29.81
C ARG A 34 -11.59 -3.16 30.08
N TYR A 35 -10.42 -2.54 30.06
CA TYR A 35 -10.29 -1.10 30.24
C TYR A 35 -10.92 -0.31 29.08
N LEU A 36 -10.75 -0.76 27.83
CA LEU A 36 -11.40 -0.13 26.67
C LEU A 36 -12.93 -0.14 26.79
N GLY A 37 -13.50 -1.23 27.29
CA GLY A 37 -14.93 -1.31 27.58
C GLY A 37 -15.42 -0.24 28.56
N THR A 38 -14.60 0.14 29.55
CA THR A 38 -14.93 1.24 30.49
C THR A 38 -14.89 2.63 29.85
N MET A 39 -14.21 2.77 28.70
CA MET A 39 -14.11 4.01 27.93
C MET A 39 -15.19 4.14 26.84
N GLY A 40 -16.08 3.16 26.71
CA GLY A 40 -17.15 3.15 25.72
C GLY A 40 -16.74 2.62 24.34
N LEU A 41 -15.56 2.00 24.22
CA LEU A 41 -15.14 1.30 23.01
C LEU A 41 -15.56 -0.17 23.11
N ASN A 42 -16.16 -0.69 22.05
CA ASN A 42 -16.74 -2.04 22.06
C ASN A 42 -15.68 -3.14 21.94
N ASN A 43 -14.59 -2.87 21.22
CA ASN A 43 -13.49 -3.81 21.03
C ASN A 43 -12.19 -3.07 20.65
N PHE A 44 -11.11 -3.84 20.52
CA PHE A 44 -9.80 -3.32 20.13
C PHE A 44 -9.77 -2.80 18.69
N ASP A 45 -10.53 -3.43 17.79
CA ASP A 45 -10.55 -3.06 16.37
C ASP A 45 -11.14 -1.66 16.18
N GLU A 46 -12.17 -1.30 16.96
CA GLU A 46 -12.76 0.03 16.99
C GLU A 46 -11.74 1.09 17.43
N LEU A 47 -10.99 0.83 18.51
CA LEU A 47 -9.89 1.70 18.93
C LEU A 47 -8.87 1.89 17.81
N LEU A 48 -8.46 0.78 17.18
CA LEU A 48 -7.44 0.77 16.14
C LEU A 48 -7.91 1.57 14.92
N CYS A 49 -9.16 1.35 14.48
CA CYS A 49 -9.80 2.14 13.44
C CYS A 49 -9.82 3.62 13.81
N THR A 50 -10.36 4.01 14.97
CA THR A 50 -10.39 5.42 15.40
C THR A 50 -8.99 6.02 15.44
N TYR A 51 -8.00 5.30 15.97
CA TYR A 51 -6.62 5.77 16.07
C TYR A 51 -6.00 6.05 14.69
N TYR A 52 -6.22 5.18 13.70
CA TYR A 52 -5.59 5.34 12.37
C TYR A 52 -6.42 6.16 11.37
N THR A 53 -7.73 6.34 11.58
CA THR A 53 -8.60 7.09 10.64
C THR A 53 -8.97 8.49 11.12
N GLN A 54 -8.82 8.80 12.42
CA GLN A 54 -9.19 10.11 12.93
C GLN A 54 -8.12 11.16 12.63
N ASN A 55 -8.56 12.30 12.08
CA ASN A 55 -7.71 13.47 11.91
C ASN A 55 -7.60 14.22 13.25
N PHE A 56 -6.55 13.93 14.01
CA PHE A 56 -6.21 14.72 15.19
C PHE A 56 -5.68 16.10 14.76
N HIS A 57 -6.23 17.18 15.31
CA HIS A 57 -5.79 18.55 15.02
C HIS A 57 -4.41 18.86 15.65
N GLU A 58 -3.68 19.80 15.02
CA GLU A 58 -2.31 20.24 15.33
C GLU A 58 -2.09 20.77 16.76
N PRO A 59 -0.86 20.72 17.29
CA PRO A 59 0.05 19.58 17.36
C PRO A 59 -0.20 18.81 18.68
N SER A 60 -1.16 17.88 18.66
CA SER A 60 -1.33 16.95 19.78
C SER A 60 -0.22 15.89 19.79
N PHE A 61 0.09 15.32 20.96
CA PHE A 61 1.02 14.19 21.09
C PHE A 61 0.69 13.04 20.11
N LEU A 62 -0.60 12.79 19.87
CA LEU A 62 -1.08 11.75 18.96
C LEU A 62 -0.71 12.03 17.50
N CYS A 63 -0.77 13.29 17.04
CA CYS A 63 -0.31 13.65 15.69
C CYS A 63 1.16 13.28 15.46
N ASN A 64 2.01 13.53 16.47
CA ASN A 64 3.45 13.26 16.38
C ASN A 64 3.76 11.75 16.41
N GLU A 65 2.94 10.95 17.09
CA GLU A 65 3.04 9.49 17.11
C GLU A 65 2.46 8.83 15.85
N LEU A 66 1.44 9.42 15.22
CA LEU A 66 0.76 8.81 14.08
C LEU A 66 1.63 8.76 12.83
N ARG A 67 2.34 9.84 12.49
CA ARG A 67 3.21 9.87 11.30
C ARG A 67 4.22 8.71 11.28
N PRO A 68 5.04 8.46 12.32
CA PRO A 68 5.93 7.29 12.33
C PRO A 68 5.18 5.97 12.46
N SER A 69 3.98 5.97 13.07
CA SER A 69 3.12 4.78 13.10
C SER A 69 2.70 4.35 11.69
N HIS A 70 2.22 5.27 10.86
CA HIS A 70 1.74 5.01 9.50
C HIS A 70 2.87 4.49 8.59
N HIS A 71 4.07 5.08 8.70
CA HIS A 71 5.16 4.77 7.77
C HIS A 71 5.98 3.54 8.16
N ARG A 72 5.99 3.13 9.45
CA ARG A 72 6.91 2.09 9.93
C ARG A 72 6.24 1.01 10.78
N ARG A 73 5.40 1.40 11.73
CA ARG A 73 4.81 0.43 12.69
C ARG A 73 3.64 -0.33 12.10
N LEU A 74 2.69 0.37 11.48
CA LEU A 74 1.49 -0.21 10.89
C LEU A 74 1.84 -1.22 9.77
N PRO A 75 2.76 -0.93 8.83
CA PRO A 75 3.20 -1.93 7.85
C PRO A 75 3.80 -3.19 8.48
N GLY A 76 4.55 -3.04 9.58
CA GLY A 76 5.13 -4.17 10.33
C GLY A 76 4.07 -5.01 11.04
N VAL A 77 3.06 -4.36 11.64
CA VAL A 77 1.90 -5.02 12.25
C VAL A 77 1.12 -5.78 11.18
N PHE A 78 0.82 -5.13 10.05
CA PHE A 78 0.13 -5.75 8.93
C PHE A 78 0.86 -6.99 8.41
N SER A 79 2.17 -6.89 8.17
CA SER A 79 3.00 -8.03 7.73
C SER A 79 2.97 -9.18 8.74
N SER A 80 3.03 -8.87 10.04
CA SER A 80 2.98 -9.88 11.10
C SER A 80 1.63 -10.59 11.17
N VAL A 81 0.53 -9.83 11.09
CA VAL A 81 -0.84 -10.37 11.06
C VAL A 81 -1.07 -11.20 9.79
N PHE A 82 -0.61 -10.70 8.65
CA PHE A 82 -0.72 -11.41 7.38
C PHE A 82 -0.01 -12.76 7.44
N ARG A 83 1.20 -12.82 8.01
CA ARG A 83 1.91 -14.09 8.23
C ARG A 83 1.20 -14.99 9.25
N ALA A 84 0.69 -14.44 10.34
CA ALA A 84 -0.06 -15.21 11.34
C ALA A 84 -1.34 -15.83 10.76
N SER A 85 -1.94 -15.19 9.74
CA SER A 85 -3.16 -15.68 9.09
C SER A 85 -3.00 -17.05 8.43
N GLU A 86 -1.77 -17.47 8.12
CA GLU A 86 -1.45 -18.81 7.62
C GLU A 86 -1.83 -19.93 8.60
N ASN A 87 -1.96 -19.61 9.90
CA ASN A 87 -2.35 -20.56 10.94
C ASN A 87 -3.83 -20.44 11.36
N TRP A 88 -4.56 -19.47 10.81
CA TRP A 88 -5.99 -19.30 11.09
C TRP A 88 -6.82 -20.38 10.42
N SER A 89 -8.09 -20.53 10.84
CA SER A 89 -9.02 -21.39 10.12
C SER A 89 -9.24 -20.89 8.70
N ILE A 90 -9.69 -21.79 7.81
CA ILE A 90 -9.93 -21.48 6.40
C ILE A 90 -10.92 -20.30 6.26
N TRP A 91 -11.95 -20.25 7.11
CA TRP A 91 -12.97 -19.21 7.07
C TRP A 91 -12.44 -17.84 7.51
N GLU A 92 -11.68 -17.79 8.60
CA GLU A 92 -11.06 -16.55 9.10
C GLU A 92 -10.04 -16.00 8.10
N ARG A 93 -9.21 -16.87 7.54
CA ARG A 93 -8.21 -16.48 6.54
C ARG A 93 -8.84 -15.95 5.27
N ARG A 94 -9.92 -16.59 4.79
CA ARG A 94 -10.57 -16.24 3.53
C ARG A 94 -11.07 -14.79 3.56
N GLY A 95 -11.82 -14.40 4.59
CA GLY A 95 -12.35 -13.03 4.70
C GLY A 95 -11.23 -11.98 4.75
N PHE A 96 -10.17 -12.26 5.51
CA PHE A 96 -9.01 -11.37 5.59
C PHE A 96 -8.26 -11.25 4.24
N GLN A 97 -7.99 -12.36 3.55
CA GLN A 97 -7.31 -12.35 2.26
C GLN A 97 -8.14 -11.69 1.15
N GLU A 98 -9.47 -11.84 1.19
CA GLU A 98 -10.38 -11.15 0.27
C GLU A 98 -10.25 -9.62 0.42
N GLU A 99 -10.17 -9.11 1.65
CA GLU A 99 -10.00 -7.68 1.90
C GLU A 99 -8.61 -7.16 1.48
N VAL A 100 -7.56 -7.96 1.71
CA VAL A 100 -6.21 -7.65 1.20
C VAL A 100 -6.18 -7.60 -0.33
N SER A 101 -6.90 -8.49 -1.01
CA SER A 101 -7.04 -8.48 -2.47
C SER A 101 -7.71 -7.19 -2.94
N LYS A 102 -8.86 -6.83 -2.36
CA LYS A 102 -9.58 -5.60 -2.71
C LYS A 102 -8.72 -4.35 -2.51
N ALA A 103 -8.03 -4.24 -1.38
CA ALA A 103 -7.15 -3.11 -1.11
C ALA A 103 -5.99 -3.03 -2.12
N THR A 104 -5.44 -4.18 -2.52
CA THR A 104 -4.40 -4.25 -3.56
C THR A 104 -4.95 -3.82 -4.92
N GLU A 105 -6.13 -4.30 -5.29
CA GLU A 105 -6.82 -3.93 -6.52
C GLU A 105 -7.11 -2.42 -6.57
N GLU A 106 -7.66 -1.86 -5.50
CA GLU A 106 -7.95 -0.43 -5.39
C GLU A 106 -6.68 0.42 -5.53
N ALA A 107 -5.58 0.02 -4.88
CA ALA A 107 -4.30 0.70 -5.01
C ALA A 107 -3.78 0.68 -6.45
N LEU A 108 -3.87 -0.47 -7.15
CA LEU A 108 -3.46 -0.61 -8.55
C LEU A 108 -4.35 0.20 -9.51
N LEU A 109 -5.66 0.26 -9.23
CA LEU A 109 -6.62 1.04 -10.02
C LEU A 109 -6.40 2.54 -9.85
N SER A 110 -6.17 3.02 -8.62
CA SER A 110 -5.84 4.43 -8.35
C SER A 110 -4.57 4.84 -9.10
N GLU A 111 -3.51 4.04 -8.96
CA GLU A 111 -2.24 4.26 -9.65
C GLU A 111 -2.43 4.32 -11.18
N SER A 112 -3.23 3.40 -11.73
CA SER A 112 -3.53 3.35 -13.16
C SER A 112 -4.34 4.55 -13.64
N TRP A 113 -5.35 4.97 -12.89
CA TRP A 113 -6.22 6.10 -13.27
C TRP A 113 -5.44 7.42 -13.26
N GLU A 114 -4.67 7.68 -12.21
CA GLU A 114 -3.89 8.90 -12.05
C GLU A 114 -2.87 9.13 -13.16
N THR A 115 -2.38 8.04 -13.76
CA THR A 115 -1.29 8.12 -14.75
C THR A 115 -1.72 7.88 -16.18
N GLN A 116 -2.96 7.47 -16.42
CA GLN A 116 -3.52 7.33 -17.77
C GLN A 116 -3.47 8.65 -18.57
N SER A 117 -3.74 9.80 -17.93
CA SER A 117 -3.64 11.12 -18.57
C SER A 117 -2.21 11.48 -19.01
N ASP A 118 -1.21 10.99 -18.29
CA ASP A 118 0.20 11.32 -18.49
C ASP A 118 0.88 10.39 -19.50
N ILE A 119 0.55 9.09 -19.47
CA ILE A 119 1.22 8.08 -20.30
C ILE A 119 0.63 8.06 -21.72
N HIS A 120 -0.66 8.33 -21.88
CA HIS A 120 -1.31 8.36 -23.20
C HIS A 120 -0.66 9.32 -24.23
N PRO A 121 -0.31 10.59 -23.90
CA PRO A 121 0.39 11.46 -24.83
C PRO A 121 1.81 10.99 -25.16
N ALA A 122 2.53 10.39 -24.19
CA ALA A 122 3.86 9.82 -24.43
C ALA A 122 3.81 8.63 -25.42
N VAL A 123 2.84 7.74 -25.25
CA VAL A 123 2.56 6.62 -26.17
C VAL A 123 2.22 7.14 -27.56
N THR A 124 1.32 8.14 -27.64
CA THR A 124 0.88 8.73 -28.91
C THR A 124 2.02 9.46 -29.63
N HIS A 125 2.87 10.20 -28.91
CA HIS A 125 4.01 10.92 -29.47
C HIS A 125 5.03 9.95 -30.09
N MET A 126 5.32 8.85 -29.41
CA MET A 126 6.21 7.81 -29.95
C MET A 126 5.68 7.14 -31.21
N LEU A 127 4.37 6.96 -31.29
CA LEU A 127 3.72 6.33 -32.44
C LEU A 127 3.66 7.25 -33.67
N LYS A 128 3.63 8.57 -33.46
CA LYS A 128 3.68 9.58 -34.54
C LYS A 128 5.11 9.84 -35.05
N ALA A 129 6.15 9.35 -34.37
CA ALA A 129 7.53 9.54 -34.78
C ALA A 129 7.83 8.78 -36.10
N PRO A 130 8.40 9.44 -37.14
CA PRO A 130 8.66 8.83 -38.44
C PRO A 130 9.47 7.53 -38.33
N LYS A 131 9.06 6.50 -39.09
CA LYS A 131 9.78 5.21 -39.22
C LYS A 131 11.17 5.36 -39.88
N SER A 132 11.44 6.51 -40.50
CA SER A 132 12.62 6.78 -41.35
C SER A 132 13.88 7.18 -40.58
N ASN A 133 13.77 7.61 -39.32
CA ASN A 133 14.94 7.83 -38.48
C ASN A 133 15.12 6.56 -37.65
N LEU A 134 16.14 5.76 -37.93
CA LEU A 134 16.38 4.48 -37.27
C LEU A 134 17.43 4.62 -36.15
N PRO A 135 17.11 5.19 -34.96
CA PRO A 135 17.76 4.74 -33.76
C PRO A 135 17.15 3.38 -33.39
N CYS A 136 17.98 2.48 -32.86
CA CYS A 136 17.64 1.11 -32.47
C CYS A 136 16.26 1.03 -31.77
N VAL A 137 15.45 0.01 -32.03
CA VAL A 137 14.13 -0.23 -31.39
C VAL A 137 14.18 -0.04 -29.86
N ALA A 138 15.29 -0.44 -29.23
CA ALA A 138 15.54 -0.25 -27.80
C ALA A 138 15.53 1.22 -27.36
N SER A 139 16.00 2.15 -28.20
CA SER A 139 15.99 3.60 -27.93
C SER A 139 14.58 4.20 -27.91
N ARG A 140 13.63 3.57 -28.61
CA ARG A 140 12.22 4.00 -28.62
C ARG A 140 11.48 3.43 -27.40
N VAL A 141 11.71 2.17 -27.07
CA VAL A 141 10.99 1.47 -25.99
C VAL A 141 11.47 1.88 -24.59
N SER A 142 12.76 2.20 -24.43
CA SER A 142 13.35 2.53 -23.12
C SER A 142 12.71 3.74 -22.40
N PRO A 143 12.47 4.89 -23.08
CA PRO A 143 11.78 6.04 -22.45
C PRO A 143 10.37 5.72 -21.98
N LEU A 144 9.60 4.93 -22.75
CA LEU A 144 8.24 4.56 -22.38
C LEU A 144 8.23 3.55 -21.23
N LYS A 145 9.16 2.59 -21.26
CA LYS A 145 9.37 1.66 -20.16
C LYS A 145 9.70 2.42 -18.87
N SER A 146 10.62 3.38 -18.92
CA SER A 146 10.94 4.23 -17.77
C SER A 146 9.74 5.06 -17.31
N CYS A 147 8.95 5.61 -18.23
CA CYS A 147 7.72 6.32 -17.91
C CYS A 147 6.73 5.42 -17.17
N ILE A 148 6.45 4.22 -17.70
CA ILE A 148 5.56 3.24 -17.07
C ILE A 148 6.10 2.77 -15.72
N THR A 149 7.40 2.46 -15.59
CA THR A 149 7.98 2.04 -14.30
C THR A 149 7.88 3.13 -13.24
N ASN A 150 8.08 4.40 -13.61
CA ASN A 150 8.00 5.51 -12.66
C ASN A 150 6.56 5.90 -12.31
N LYS A 151 5.63 5.73 -13.24
CA LYS A 151 4.22 6.12 -13.09
C LYS A 151 3.35 5.00 -12.52
N LEU A 152 3.72 3.75 -12.77
CA LEU A 152 3.03 2.55 -12.29
C LEU A 152 3.95 1.65 -11.46
N PRO A 153 4.61 2.15 -10.38
CA PRO A 153 5.57 1.37 -9.62
C PRO A 153 4.99 0.11 -8.95
N HIS A 154 3.75 0.16 -8.45
CA HIS A 154 3.12 -0.99 -7.78
C HIS A 154 2.72 -2.07 -8.79
N LEU A 155 2.07 -1.69 -9.89
CA LEU A 155 1.73 -2.61 -10.97
C LEU A 155 2.99 -3.22 -11.61
N TRP A 156 4.03 -2.41 -11.84
CA TRP A 156 5.31 -2.89 -12.35
C TRP A 156 5.92 -3.94 -11.43
N THR A 157 5.97 -3.66 -10.13
CA THR A 157 6.54 -4.57 -9.13
C THR A 157 5.75 -5.88 -9.07
N LEU A 158 4.41 -5.82 -9.04
CA LEU A 158 3.55 -7.00 -9.06
C LEU A 158 3.77 -7.86 -10.32
N MET A 159 3.77 -7.24 -11.49
CA MET A 159 3.95 -7.97 -12.74
C MET A 159 5.36 -8.58 -12.83
N MET A 160 6.38 -7.88 -12.34
CA MET A 160 7.74 -8.42 -12.23
C MET A 160 7.84 -9.60 -11.27
N THR A 161 7.24 -9.53 -10.07
CA THR A 161 7.26 -10.66 -9.11
C THR A 161 6.53 -11.88 -9.67
N LEU A 162 5.39 -11.68 -10.34
CA LEU A 162 4.70 -12.76 -11.04
C LEU A 162 5.56 -13.36 -12.15
N ALA A 163 6.14 -12.52 -13.01
CA ALA A 163 6.95 -12.98 -14.14
C ALA A 163 8.23 -13.73 -13.71
N THR A 164 8.84 -13.35 -12.58
CA THR A 164 10.02 -14.04 -12.04
C THR A 164 9.67 -15.30 -11.26
N SER A 165 8.51 -15.35 -10.59
CA SER A 165 8.04 -16.55 -9.88
C SER A 165 7.80 -17.76 -10.79
N VAL A 166 7.45 -17.51 -12.06
CA VAL A 166 7.11 -18.55 -13.04
C VAL A 166 8.34 -19.13 -13.76
N LYS A 167 9.52 -18.49 -13.67
CA LYS A 167 10.73 -18.91 -14.41
C LYS A 167 11.88 -19.31 -13.47
N PRO A 168 12.22 -20.61 -13.35
CA PRO A 168 13.43 -21.02 -12.65
C PRO A 168 14.67 -20.68 -13.49
N ALA A 169 15.59 -19.93 -12.88
CA ALA A 169 17.02 -19.81 -13.21
C ALA A 169 17.41 -19.92 -14.70
N GLY A 170 17.00 -18.94 -15.51
CA GLY A 170 17.49 -18.77 -16.87
C GLY A 170 17.43 -17.31 -17.25
N ASN A 171 18.56 -16.61 -17.06
CA ASN A 171 18.76 -15.17 -17.20
C ASN A 171 18.16 -14.61 -18.50
N ARG A 172 16.88 -14.21 -18.44
CA ARG A 172 16.19 -13.42 -19.46
C ARG A 172 15.49 -12.29 -18.75
N ASP A 173 15.84 -11.07 -19.12
CA ASP A 173 15.21 -9.85 -18.64
C ASP A 173 13.68 -9.92 -18.87
N ALA A 174 12.94 -10.24 -17.80
CA ALA A 174 11.48 -10.37 -17.85
C ALA A 174 10.78 -9.02 -18.06
N SER A 175 11.53 -7.92 -17.96
CA SER A 175 10.97 -6.57 -18.03
C SER A 175 10.32 -6.26 -19.38
N GLY A 176 10.79 -6.85 -20.49
CA GLY A 176 10.16 -6.70 -21.80
C GLY A 176 8.77 -7.35 -21.85
N ALA A 177 8.65 -8.57 -21.32
CA ALA A 177 7.39 -9.29 -21.21
C ALA A 177 6.42 -8.62 -20.23
N VAL A 178 6.92 -8.12 -19.10
CA VAL A 178 6.13 -7.36 -18.12
C VAL A 178 5.62 -6.06 -18.72
N PHE A 179 6.49 -5.33 -19.40
CA PHE A 179 6.11 -4.10 -20.09
C PHE A 179 5.05 -4.35 -21.18
N ALA A 180 5.22 -5.40 -21.98
CA ALA A 180 4.22 -5.83 -22.97
C ALA A 180 2.86 -6.16 -22.33
N ALA A 181 2.87 -6.89 -21.21
CA ALA A 181 1.65 -7.25 -20.48
C ALA A 181 0.93 -6.02 -19.90
N ILE A 182 1.69 -5.06 -19.34
CA ILE A 182 1.14 -3.80 -18.84
C ILE A 182 0.52 -2.98 -19.99
N LEU A 183 1.18 -2.93 -21.16
CA LEU A 183 0.61 -2.25 -22.34
C LEU A 183 -0.72 -2.88 -22.77
N LEU A 184 -0.81 -4.20 -22.81
CA LEU A 184 -2.05 -4.91 -23.14
C LEU A 184 -3.17 -4.61 -22.13
N LEU A 185 -2.83 -4.60 -20.83
CA LEU A 185 -3.79 -4.38 -19.75
C LEU A 185 -4.29 -2.92 -19.70
N GLN A 186 -3.40 -1.94 -19.94
CA GLN A 186 -3.72 -0.52 -19.86
C GLN A 186 -4.33 0.06 -21.15
N TYR A 187 -4.00 -0.51 -22.31
CA TYR A 187 -4.40 0.02 -23.62
C TYR A 187 -5.27 -0.93 -24.45
N GLY A 188 -5.59 -2.12 -23.93
CA GLY A 188 -6.56 -3.03 -24.53
C GLY A 188 -7.89 -2.33 -24.78
N GLY A 189 -8.34 -2.28 -26.04
CA GLY A 189 -9.59 -1.61 -26.43
C GLY A 189 -9.54 -0.07 -26.48
N ARG A 190 -8.47 0.58 -25.98
CA ARG A 190 -8.28 2.04 -26.03
C ARG A 190 -7.37 2.51 -27.16
N MET A 191 -6.63 1.58 -27.76
CA MET A 191 -5.72 1.83 -28.88
C MET A 191 -6.06 0.89 -30.06
N GLY A 192 -5.74 1.31 -31.28
CA GLY A 192 -5.97 0.49 -32.47
C GLY A 192 -5.24 -0.85 -32.37
N ARG A 193 -5.93 -1.96 -32.67
CA ARG A 193 -5.39 -3.34 -32.52
C ARG A 193 -4.02 -3.53 -33.17
N LYS A 194 -3.83 -3.05 -34.40
CA LYS A 194 -2.55 -3.15 -35.13
C LYS A 194 -1.42 -2.42 -34.39
N MET A 195 -1.73 -1.24 -33.87
CA MET A 195 -0.79 -0.37 -33.16
C MET A 195 -0.35 -0.97 -31.82
N LEU A 196 -1.28 -1.60 -31.10
CA LEU A 196 -0.98 -2.31 -29.84
C LEU A 196 -0.11 -3.53 -30.08
N LEU A 197 -0.39 -4.30 -31.12
CA LEU A 197 0.41 -5.47 -31.48
C LEU A 197 1.81 -5.07 -31.96
N ASP A 198 1.94 -3.97 -32.71
CA ASP A 198 3.25 -3.44 -33.12
C ASP A 198 4.08 -3.08 -31.88
N LEU A 199 3.53 -2.34 -30.92
CA LEU A 199 4.23 -1.99 -29.68
C LEU A 199 4.63 -3.22 -28.85
N VAL A 200 3.72 -4.16 -28.66
CA VAL A 200 3.99 -5.42 -27.95
C VAL A 200 5.10 -6.21 -28.66
N GLY A 201 5.08 -6.25 -29.99
CA GLY A 201 6.12 -6.89 -30.79
C GLY A 201 7.50 -6.23 -30.66
N LEU A 202 7.57 -4.95 -30.30
CA LEU A 202 8.85 -4.27 -30.01
C LEU A 202 9.39 -4.58 -28.60
N CYS A 203 8.60 -5.21 -27.74
CA CYS A 203 8.92 -5.48 -26.34
C CYS A 203 9.35 -6.93 -26.08
N LEU A 204 9.04 -7.85 -27.00
CA LEU A 204 9.27 -9.30 -26.93
C LEU A 204 10.44 -9.72 -27.82
#